data_AF-A0A7J5A5J5-F1
#
_entry.id   AF-A0A7J5A5J5-F1
#
_cell.length_a   1.000
_cell.length_b   1.000
_cell.length_c   1.000
_cell.angle_alpha   90.00
_cell.angle_beta   90.00
_cell.angle_gamma   90.00
#
_symmetry.space_group_name_H-M   'P 1'
#
loop_
_entity.id
_entity.type
_entity.pdbx_description
1 polymer ?
#
loop_
_entity_poly.entity_id
_entity_poly.type
_entity_poly.pdbx_seq_one_letter_code
_entity_poly.pdbx_strand_id
1 'polypeptide(L)'
;MVQSIIDASEFEVTYKEADSSEVEDLVSSFVRPFELSEEIPYRISLVDVSGLYYMLMIDSHHIINDGVSNDILIRDLWSLYQGQSLKPLNISYTDYSVWQESESYQEIV
;
A
#
# COMPACT_ATOMS: atom_id res chain seq x y z
N MET A 1 -7.09 6.13 -19.67
CA MET A 1 -6.37 5.74 -18.43
C MET A 1 -6.05 4.25 -18.52
N VAL A 2 -4.85 3.81 -18.13
CA VAL A 2 -4.47 2.38 -18.15
C VAL A 2 -4.01 2.00 -16.75
N GLN A 3 -4.68 1.04 -16.12
CA GLN A 3 -4.19 0.37 -14.93
C GLN A 3 -3.19 -0.69 -15.35
N SER A 4 -2.01 -0.67 -14.72
CA SER A 4 -1.08 -1.79 -14.77
C SER A 4 -1.24 -2.64 -13.52
N ILE A 5 -1.33 -3.96 -13.70
CA ILE A 5 -1.27 -4.92 -12.59
C ILE A 5 0.14 -5.48 -12.62
N ILE A 6 0.91 -5.14 -11.59
CA ILE A 6 2.26 -5.67 -11.38
C ILE A 6 2.18 -7.11 -10.88
N ASP A 7 3.14 -7.95 -11.30
CA ASP A 7 3.27 -9.28 -10.71
C ASP A 7 3.72 -9.16 -9.25
N ALA A 8 3.26 -10.07 -8.39
CA ALA A 8 3.65 -10.05 -6.98
C ALA A 8 5.17 -10.20 -6.77
N SER A 9 5.88 -10.84 -7.71
CA SER A 9 7.34 -10.97 -7.70
C SER A 9 8.08 -9.65 -7.97
N GLU A 10 7.40 -8.67 -8.55
CA GLU A 10 7.96 -7.32 -8.79
C GLU A 10 7.80 -6.40 -7.56
N PHE A 11 7.04 -6.84 -6.55
CA PHE A 11 6.80 -6.08 -5.33
C PHE A 11 7.63 -6.63 -4.17
N GLU A 12 8.59 -5.83 -3.70
CA GLU A 12 9.49 -6.23 -2.62
C GLU A 12 8.94 -5.83 -1.25
N VAL A 13 8.88 -6.81 -0.34
CA VAL A 13 8.73 -6.57 1.10
C VAL A 13 10.09 -6.78 1.75
N THR A 14 10.67 -5.72 2.28
CA THR A 14 11.99 -5.80 2.90
C THR A 14 11.91 -6.36 4.33
N TYR A 15 12.92 -7.13 4.74
CA TYR A 15 13.09 -7.58 6.12
C TYR A 15 14.41 -7.06 6.67
N LYS A 16 14.39 -6.55 7.91
CA LYS A 16 15.58 -6.01 8.58
C LYS A 16 15.59 -6.44 10.04
N GLU A 17 16.78 -6.63 10.58
CA GLU A 17 17.01 -6.66 12.02
C GLU A 17 17.54 -5.29 12.45
N ALA A 18 17.14 -4.83 13.63
CA ALA A 18 17.56 -3.54 14.16
C ALA A 18 17.68 -3.60 15.67
N ASP A 19 18.63 -2.85 16.22
CA ASP A 19 18.66 -2.58 17.64
C ASP A 19 17.60 -1.54 18.02
N SER A 20 17.10 -1.62 19.26
CA SER A 20 16.12 -0.66 19.77
C SER A 20 16.57 0.81 19.68
N SER A 21 17.89 1.07 19.68
CA SER A 21 18.47 2.41 19.49
C SER A 21 18.41 2.92 18.05
N GLU A 22 18.22 2.05 17.05
CA GLU A 22 18.24 2.41 15.63
C GLU A 22 16.84 2.69 15.08
N VAL A 23 15.80 2.44 15.87
CA VAL A 23 14.40 2.52 15.44
C VAL A 23 14.03 3.92 14.92
N GLU A 24 14.46 4.99 15.59
CA GLU A 24 14.13 6.36 15.20
C GLU A 24 14.77 6.74 13.84
N ASP A 25 16.02 6.33 13.63
CA ASP A 25 16.73 6.54 12.36
C ASP A 25 16.13 5.70 11.22
N LEU A 26 15.68 4.49 11.53
CA LEU A 26 14.96 3.65 10.56
C LEU A 26 13.64 4.26 10.14
N VAL A 27 12.84 4.75 11.09
CA VAL A 27 11.55 5.40 10.79
C VAL A 27 11.76 6.66 9.94
N SER A 28 12.71 7.50 10.31
CA SER A 28 12.96 8.76 9.60
C SER A 28 13.52 8.57 8.20
N SER A 29 14.36 7.55 7.97
CA SER A 29 14.93 7.24 6.65
C SER A 29 14.00 6.42 5.75
N PHE A 30 12.99 5.76 6.32
CA PHE A 30 12.05 4.94 5.56
C PHE A 30 11.12 5.79 4.70
N VAL A 31 10.58 6.88 5.27
CA VAL A 31 9.68 7.80 4.58
C VAL A 31 10.48 8.72 3.66
N ARG A 32 10.26 8.60 2.36
CA ARG A 32 10.96 9.39 1.35
C ARG A 32 10.08 9.63 0.13
N PRO A 33 10.36 10.65 -0.70
CA PRO A 33 9.61 10.88 -1.93
C PRO A 33 9.59 9.65 -2.83
N PHE A 34 8.51 9.49 -3.60
CA PHE A 34 8.39 8.48 -4.65
C PHE A 34 8.61 9.13 -6.01
N GLU A 35 9.44 8.51 -6.86
CA GLU A 35 9.52 8.89 -8.27
C GLU A 35 8.46 8.10 -9.04
N LEU A 36 7.27 8.70 -9.20
CA LEU A 36 6.06 8.02 -9.73
C LEU A 36 6.23 7.46 -11.16
N SER A 37 7.23 7.92 -11.89
CA SER A 37 7.53 7.45 -13.25
C SER A 37 8.33 6.14 -13.28
N GLU A 38 9.00 5.79 -12.18
CA GLU A 38 9.94 4.67 -12.11
C GLU A 38 9.67 3.71 -10.94
N GLU A 39 9.03 4.19 -9.88
CA GLU A 39 8.79 3.44 -8.65
C GLU A 39 7.31 3.08 -8.46
N ILE A 40 7.07 1.91 -7.89
CA ILE A 40 5.76 1.59 -7.31
C ILE A 40 5.55 2.52 -6.11
N PRO A 41 4.45 3.29 -6.04
CA PRO A 41 4.21 4.30 -5.00
C PRO A 41 3.84 3.71 -3.62
N TYR A 42 4.47 2.60 -3.26
CA TYR A 42 4.19 1.80 -2.08
C TYR A 42 5.45 1.05 -1.63
N ARG A 43 5.80 1.11 -0.35
CA ARG A 43 6.96 0.46 0.27
C ARG A 43 6.55 -0.23 1.56
N ILE A 44 7.07 -1.44 1.78
CA ILE A 44 6.86 -2.19 3.02
C ILE A 44 8.20 -2.69 3.58
N SER A 45 8.38 -2.55 4.89
CA SER A 45 9.47 -3.17 5.64
C SER A 45 8.95 -3.84 6.89
N LEU A 46 9.37 -5.08 7.14
CA LEU A 46 9.22 -5.76 8.42
C LEU A 46 10.54 -5.69 9.18
N VAL A 47 10.54 -5.07 10.34
CA VAL A 47 11.75 -4.90 11.17
C VAL A 47 11.62 -5.74 12.43
N ASP A 48 12.57 -6.64 12.67
CA ASP A 48 12.76 -7.32 13.94
C ASP A 48 13.59 -6.43 14.87
N VAL A 49 12.99 -5.96 15.98
CA VAL A 49 13.65 -5.04 16.91
C VAL A 49 14.22 -5.82 18.09
N SER A 50 15.51 -6.12 18.02
CA SER A 50 16.27 -6.85 19.04
C SER A 50 15.61 -8.17 19.52
N GLY A 51 14.81 -8.84 18.67
CA GLY A 51 14.05 -10.04 19.05
C GLY A 51 12.92 -9.80 20.06
N LEU A 52 12.58 -8.54 20.34
CA LEU A 52 11.56 -8.16 21.32
C LEU A 52 10.17 -8.04 20.69
N TYR A 53 10.11 -7.42 19.52
CA TYR A 53 8.89 -7.22 18.75
C TYR A 53 9.20 -6.97 17.27
N TYR A 54 8.19 -7.16 16.43
CA TYR A 54 8.24 -6.80 15.02
C TYR A 54 7.56 -5.46 14.78
N MET A 55 8.16 -4.61 13.96
CA MET A 55 7.59 -3.37 13.46
C MET A 55 7.31 -3.51 11.96
N LEU A 56 6.04 -3.42 11.57
CA LEU A 56 5.64 -3.33 10.16
C LEU A 56 5.55 -1.86 9.76
N MET A 57 6.37 -1.46 8.80
CA MET A 57 6.42 -0.11 8.26
C MET A 57 5.83 -0.10 6.87
N ILE A 58 4.91 0.83 6.61
CA ILE A 58 4.25 1.02 5.33
C ILE A 58 4.35 2.50 4.97
N ASP A 59 4.88 2.80 3.80
CA ASP A 59 4.95 4.14 3.22
C ASP A 59 4.31 4.09 1.83
N SER A 60 3.46 5.05 1.52
CA SER A 60 2.65 5.02 0.30
C SER A 60 2.28 6.42 -0.14
N HIS A 61 2.24 6.65 -1.45
CA HIS A 61 1.83 7.94 -1.98
C HIS A 61 0.30 8.08 -1.97
N HIS A 62 -0.22 9.22 -1.53
CA HIS A 62 -1.66 9.54 -1.50
C HIS A 62 -2.38 9.52 -2.86
N ILE A 63 -1.66 9.28 -3.96
CA ILE A 63 -2.27 9.15 -5.29
C ILE A 63 -2.95 7.78 -5.47
N ILE A 64 -2.51 6.78 -4.70
CA ILE A 64 -3.03 5.41 -4.77
C ILE A 64 -3.91 5.02 -3.57
N ASN A 65 -3.95 5.83 -2.51
CA ASN A 65 -4.79 5.59 -1.34
C ASN A 65 -5.21 6.88 -0.63
N ASP A 66 -6.30 6.75 0.11
CA ASP A 66 -6.78 7.72 1.08
C ASP A 66 -6.93 7.07 2.47
N GLY A 67 -7.47 7.81 3.44
CA GLY A 67 -7.68 7.28 4.79
C GLY A 67 -8.57 6.03 4.84
N VAL A 68 -9.64 6.00 4.03
CA VAL A 68 -10.57 4.85 3.96
C VAL A 68 -9.88 3.63 3.35
N SER A 69 -9.08 3.86 2.30
CA SER A 69 -8.31 2.81 1.62
C SER A 69 -7.30 2.16 2.58
N ASN A 70 -6.68 2.95 3.46
CA ASN A 70 -5.76 2.42 4.46
C ASN A 70 -6.45 1.52 5.49
N ASP A 71 -7.65 1.88 5.96
CA ASP A 71 -8.42 1.03 6.87
C ASP A 71 -8.80 -0.31 6.22
N ILE A 72 -9.21 -0.28 4.95
CA ILE A 72 -9.53 -1.46 4.16
C ILE A 72 -8.30 -2.37 4.02
N LEU A 73 -7.17 -1.80 3.62
CA LEU A 73 -5.91 -2.50 3.46
C LEU A 73 -5.50 -3.24 4.74
N ILE A 74 -5.48 -2.54 5.89
CA ILE A 74 -5.04 -3.14 7.16
C ILE A 74 -5.99 -4.26 7.59
N ARG A 75 -7.30 -4.07 7.44
CA ARG A 75 -8.30 -5.11 7.73
C ARG A 75 -8.10 -6.35 6.85
N ASP A 76 -7.92 -6.14 5.55
CA ASP A 76 -7.82 -7.23 4.58
C ASP A 76 -6.50 -7.99 4.77
N LEU A 77 -5.39 -7.28 5.06
CA LEU A 77 -4.11 -7.87 5.45
C LEU A 77 -4.26 -8.78 6.69
N TRP A 78 -4.94 -8.31 7.74
CA TRP A 78 -5.18 -9.12 8.94
C TRP A 78 -6.06 -10.34 8.67
N SER A 79 -7.03 -10.22 7.78
CA SER A 79 -7.91 -11.34 7.40
C SER A 79 -7.12 -12.42 6.67
N LEU A 80 -6.29 -12.00 5.70
CA LEU A 80 -5.37 -12.90 4.97
C LEU A 80 -4.35 -13.53 5.91
N TYR A 81 -3.77 -12.78 6.83
CA TYR A 81 -2.81 -13.27 7.82
C TYR A 81 -3.41 -14.38 8.72
N GLN A 82 -4.72 -14.32 8.99
CA GLN A 82 -5.45 -15.33 9.73
C GLN A 82 -5.88 -16.54 8.86
N GLY A 83 -5.47 -16.60 7.59
CA GLY A 83 -5.83 -17.67 6.67
C GLY A 83 -7.25 -17.56 6.08
N GLN A 84 -7.88 -16.40 6.19
CA GLN A 84 -9.18 -16.15 5.56
C GLN A 84 -9.00 -15.79 4.08
N SER A 85 -10.02 -16.07 3.26
CA SER A 85 -10.07 -15.65 1.86
C SER A 85 -10.81 -14.33 1.70
N LEU A 86 -10.30 -13.44 0.85
CA LEU A 86 -11.00 -12.21 0.47
C LEU A 86 -11.97 -12.47 -0.68
N LYS A 87 -13.04 -11.68 -0.74
CA LYS A 87 -13.92 -11.66 -1.91
C LYS A 87 -13.20 -10.97 -3.07
N PRO A 88 -13.33 -11.48 -4.31
CA PRO A 88 -12.74 -10.82 -5.47
C PRO A 88 -13.39 -9.43 -5.67
N LEU A 89 -12.57 -8.47 -6.07
CA LEU A 89 -13.03 -7.14 -6.48
C LEU A 89 -13.52 -7.23 -7.94
N ASN A 90 -14.76 -6.82 -8.18
CA ASN A 90 -15.38 -6.84 -9.51
C ASN A 90 -15.27 -5.50 -10.25
N ILE A 91 -14.77 -4.46 -9.58
CA ILE A 91 -14.65 -3.10 -10.09
C ILE A 91 -13.28 -2.59 -9.65
N SER A 92 -12.55 -1.95 -10.56
CA SER A 92 -11.28 -1.29 -10.28
C SER A 92 -11.44 0.23 -10.21
N TYR A 93 -10.42 0.91 -9.69
CA TYR A 93 -10.40 2.37 -9.69
C TYR A 93 -10.40 2.96 -11.11
N THR A 94 -9.88 2.23 -12.11
CA THR A 94 -9.96 2.67 -13.52
C THR A 94 -11.39 2.68 -14.02
N ASP A 95 -12.21 1.69 -13.65
CA ASP A 95 -13.63 1.69 -13.99
C ASP A 95 -14.33 2.92 -13.40
N TYR A 96 -14.02 3.24 -12.14
CA TYR A 96 -14.51 4.46 -11.47
C TYR A 96 -14.07 5.73 -12.21
N SER A 97 -12.78 5.86 -12.56
CA SER A 97 -12.28 7.06 -13.24
C SER A 97 -12.90 7.25 -14.64
N VAL A 98 -13.06 6.17 -15.40
CA VAL A 98 -13.73 6.21 -16.72
C VAL A 98 -15.19 6.63 -16.56
N TRP A 99 -15.89 6.09 -15.55
CA TRP A 99 -17.25 6.50 -15.24
C TRP A 99 -17.34 7.97 -14.83
N GLN A 100 -16.43 8.44 -13.98
CA GLN A 100 -16.40 9.83 -13.50
C GLN A 100 -16.17 10.84 -14.64
N GLU A 101 -15.41 10.47 -15.67
CA GLU A 101 -15.19 11.29 -16.87
C GLU A 101 -16.35 11.24 -17.87
N SER A 102 -17.34 10.36 -17.68
CA SER A 102 -18.46 10.19 -18.61
C SER A 102 -19.49 11.31 -18.53
N GLU A 103 -20.22 11.55 -19.64
CA GLU A 103 -21.35 12.49 -19.66
C GLU A 103 -22.42 12.15 -18.62
N SER A 104 -22.65 10.85 -18.37
CA SER A 104 -23.62 10.39 -17.37
C SER A 104 -23.28 10.83 -15.94
N TYR A 105 -22.00 11.01 -15.63
CA TYR A 105 -21.57 11.57 -14.35
C TYR A 105 -21.79 13.08 -14.30
N GLN A 106 -21.50 13.79 -15.39
CA GLN A 106 -21.68 15.25 -15.47
C GLN A 106 -23.14 15.69 -15.34
N GLU A 107 -24.11 14.82 -15.68
CA GLU A 107 -25.54 15.10 -15.48
C GLU A 107 -26.01 14.92 -14.02
N ILE A 108 -25.22 14.24 -13.19
CA ILE A 108 -25.53 13.98 -11.77
C ILE A 108 -24.99 15.10 -10.86
N VAL A 109 -24.01 15.88 -11.34
CA VAL A 109 -23.32 16.94 -10.59
C VAL A 109 -23.85 18.33 -10.93
#